data_AF-A0A1X1AII1-F1
#
_entry.id   AF-A0A1X1AII1-F1
#
_cell.length_a   1.000
_cell.length_b   1.000
_cell.length_c   1.000
_cell.angle_alpha   90.00
_cell.angle_beta   90.00
_cell.angle_gamma   90.00
#
_symmetry.space_group_name_H-M   'P 1'
#
loop_
_entity.id
_entity.type
_entity.pdbx_description
1 polymer ?
#
loop_
_entity_poly.entity_id
_entity_poly.type
_entity_poly.pdbx_seq_one_letter_code
_entity_poly.pdbx_strand_id
1 'polypeptide(L)'
;MTAVIVLVVIVACVAAAGGVFIMTRRIRQSALQANEIVPGRPTRAPASWAGSHDPEARLHRRIRDALALLRSDPKLDYDGARIDARVRLEIAATELDDRLITAARSPQRLRGPLVAHADTSVTELENLASEISGGAELRNAQIDAVIRRMTSPPQLDG
;
A
#
# COMPACT_ATOMS: atom_id res chain seq x y z
N MET A 1 -13.12 -25.01 49.43
CA MET A 1 -13.09 -23.54 49.22
C MET A 1 -11.92 -23.12 48.32
N THR A 2 -10.68 -23.50 48.65
CA THR A 2 -9.47 -23.20 47.85
C THR A 2 -9.54 -23.70 46.40
N ALA A 3 -9.96 -24.94 46.17
CA ALA A 3 -10.08 -25.51 44.81
C ALA A 3 -11.08 -24.73 43.92
N VAL A 4 -12.19 -24.25 44.49
CA VAL A 4 -13.19 -23.46 43.77
C VAL A 4 -12.63 -22.09 43.40
N ILE A 5 -11.92 -21.44 44.32
CA ILE A 5 -11.27 -20.15 44.08
C ILE A 5 -10.22 -20.27 42.98
N VAL A 6 -9.38 -21.31 43.01
CA VAL A 6 -8.36 -21.56 41.99
C VAL A 6 -9.01 -21.78 40.62
N LEU A 7 -10.09 -22.56 40.54
CA LEU A 7 -10.82 -22.79 39.29
C LEU A 7 -11.39 -21.49 38.72
N VAL A 8 -12.02 -20.66 39.55
CA VAL A 8 -12.58 -19.36 39.13
C VAL A 8 -11.47 -18.43 38.61
N VAL A 9 -10.32 -18.38 39.27
CA VAL A 9 -9.18 -17.56 38.83
C VAL A 9 -8.65 -18.06 37.48
N ILE A 10 -8.52 -19.37 37.28
CA ILE A 10 -8.06 -19.94 36.00
C ILE A 10 -9.05 -19.59 34.88
N VAL A 11 -10.35 -19.75 35.10
CA VAL A 11 -11.39 -19.40 34.10
C VAL A 11 -11.35 -17.91 33.77
N ALA A 12 -11.20 -17.04 34.78
CA ALA A 12 -11.07 -15.60 34.57
C ALA A 12 -9.82 -15.23 33.76
N CYS A 13 -8.67 -15.86 34.04
CA CYS A 13 -7.43 -15.67 33.30
C CYS A 13 -7.55 -16.13 31.83
N VAL A 14 -8.18 -17.28 31.58
CA VAL A 14 -8.42 -17.79 30.23
C VAL A 14 -9.37 -16.88 29.45
N ALA A 15 -10.44 -16.40 30.08
CA ALA A 15 -11.37 -15.46 29.46
C ALA A 15 -10.68 -14.12 29.11
N ALA A 16 -9.87 -13.59 30.02
CA ALA A 16 -9.09 -12.37 29.78
C ALA A 16 -8.08 -12.55 28.64
N ALA A 17 -7.32 -13.65 28.63
CA ALA A 17 -6.37 -13.97 27.57
C ALA A 17 -7.07 -14.15 26.21
N GLY A 18 -8.22 -14.82 26.18
CA GLY A 18 -9.05 -14.96 24.99
C GLY A 18 -9.55 -13.62 24.45
N GLY A 19 -9.98 -12.72 25.33
CA GLY A 19 -10.39 -11.36 24.96
C GLY A 19 -9.26 -10.55 24.33
N VAL A 20 -8.07 -10.55 24.94
CA VAL A 20 -6.87 -9.86 24.41
C VAL A 20 -6.44 -10.44 23.05
N PHE A 21 -6.50 -11.76 22.89
CA PHE A 21 -6.14 -12.43 21.63
C PHE A 21 -7.09 -12.06 20.47
N ILE A 22 -8.40 -12.04 20.71
CA ILE A 22 -9.39 -11.64 19.70
C ILE A 22 -9.20 -10.16 19.32
N MET A 23 -8.98 -9.30 20.30
CA MET A 23 -8.78 -7.87 20.09
C MET A 23 -7.54 -7.58 19.24
N THR A 24 -6.40 -8.19 19.57
CA THR A 24 -5.15 -8.02 18.82
C THR A 24 -5.24 -8.52 17.39
N ARG A 25 -5.95 -9.63 17.14
CA ARG A 25 -6.24 -10.11 15.78
C ARG A 25 -7.08 -9.13 14.97
N ARG A 26 -8.14 -8.56 15.56
CA ARG A 26 -8.99 -7.57 14.90
C ARG A 26 -8.20 -6.32 14.54
N ILE A 27 -7.42 -5.77 15.48
CA ILE A 27 -6.55 -4.60 15.23
C ILE A 27 -5.60 -4.87 14.06
N ARG A 28 -4.96 -6.04 14.05
CA ARG A 28 -4.05 -6.43 12.97
C ARG A 28 -4.77 -6.55 11.62
N GLN A 29 -5.95 -7.16 11.58
CA GLN A 29 -6.74 -7.27 10.35
C GLN A 29 -7.15 -5.90 9.82
N SER A 30 -7.63 -5.01 10.69
CA SER A 30 -7.97 -3.64 10.31
C SER A 30 -6.76 -2.86 9.80
N ALA A 31 -5.58 -3.04 10.42
CA ALA A 31 -4.34 -2.42 9.96
C ALA A 31 -3.91 -2.95 8.57
N LEU A 32 -4.07 -4.24 8.31
CA LEU A 32 -3.77 -4.82 7.00
C LEU A 32 -4.75 -4.32 5.93
N GLN A 33 -6.04 -4.24 6.25
CA GLN A 33 -7.05 -3.67 5.35
C GLN A 33 -6.78 -2.19 5.06
N ALA A 34 -6.35 -1.42 6.06
CA ALA A 34 -5.98 -0.02 5.88
C ALA A 34 -4.76 0.17 4.94
N ASN A 35 -3.90 -0.85 4.85
CA ASN A 35 -2.73 -0.87 3.97
C ASN A 35 -3.02 -1.45 2.56
N GLU A 36 -4.28 -1.73 2.23
CA GLU A 36 -4.64 -2.12 0.86
C GLU A 36 -4.55 -0.92 -0.08
N ILE A 37 -3.68 -1.00 -1.10
CA ILE A 37 -3.58 0.02 -2.16
C ILE A 37 -4.68 -0.15 -3.23
N VAL A 38 -5.17 -1.38 -3.39
CA VAL A 38 -6.34 -1.74 -4.21
C VAL A 38 -7.36 -2.38 -3.27
N PRO A 39 -8.55 -1.78 -3.09
CA PRO A 39 -9.57 -2.31 -2.18
C PRO A 39 -9.91 -3.78 -2.46
N GLY A 40 -9.90 -4.62 -1.43
CA GLY A 40 -10.18 -6.05 -1.53
C GLY A 40 -9.00 -6.89 -2.05
N ARG A 41 -7.86 -6.27 -2.35
CA ARG A 41 -6.62 -6.97 -2.71
C ARG A 41 -5.66 -6.95 -1.52
N PRO A 42 -5.30 -8.13 -0.96
CA PRO A 42 -4.38 -8.21 0.16
C PRO A 42 -3.04 -7.54 -0.14
N THR A 43 -2.59 -6.70 0.80
CA THR A 43 -1.31 -6.02 0.75
C THR A 43 -0.17 -6.87 1.32
N ARG A 44 1.05 -6.67 0.81
CA ARG A 44 2.28 -7.26 1.38
C ARG A 44 2.99 -6.30 2.34
N ALA A 45 2.45 -5.09 2.51
CA ALA A 45 2.98 -4.08 3.40
C ALA A 45 2.89 -4.54 4.87
N PRO A 46 3.91 -4.24 5.71
CA PRO A 46 3.85 -4.49 7.14
C PRO A 46 2.65 -3.80 7.79
N ALA A 47 1.95 -4.49 8.70
CA ALA A 47 0.82 -3.91 9.44
C ALA A 47 1.20 -2.64 10.24
N SER A 48 2.48 -2.50 10.61
CA SER A 48 3.00 -1.31 11.29
C SER A 48 2.91 -0.03 10.44
N TRP A 49 2.80 -0.14 9.11
CA TRP A 49 2.72 1.03 8.23
C TRP A 49 1.40 1.81 8.33
N ALA A 50 0.33 1.20 8.83
CA ALA A 50 -0.99 1.83 8.91
C ALA A 50 -1.00 3.12 9.74
N GLY A 51 -0.04 3.30 10.64
CA GLY A 51 0.15 4.53 11.44
C GLY A 51 1.61 5.00 11.54
N SER A 52 2.53 4.42 10.76
CA SER A 52 3.96 4.80 10.85
C SER A 52 4.27 6.11 10.12
N HIS A 53 5.25 6.85 10.64
CA HIS A 53 5.84 8.05 10.03
C HIS A 53 7.11 7.74 9.23
N ASP A 54 7.51 6.46 9.15
CA ASP A 54 8.63 6.03 8.33
C ASP A 54 8.44 6.47 6.87
N PRO A 55 9.52 6.84 6.17
CA PRO A 55 9.42 7.35 4.81
C PRO A 55 8.71 6.35 3.88
N GLU A 56 8.95 5.05 4.04
CA GLU A 56 8.31 4.00 3.24
C GLU A 56 6.81 3.92 3.51
N ALA A 57 6.38 4.03 4.76
CA ALA A 57 4.96 4.05 5.10
C ALA A 57 4.25 5.28 4.52
N ARG A 58 4.93 6.43 4.44
CA ARG A 58 4.40 7.63 3.78
C ARG A 58 4.25 7.43 2.28
N LEU A 59 5.27 6.85 1.61
CA LEU A 59 5.22 6.56 0.17
C LEU A 59 4.10 5.55 -0.17
N HIS A 60 3.94 4.51 0.64
CA HIS A 60 2.85 3.53 0.49
C HIS A 60 1.47 4.21 0.53
N ARG A 61 1.24 5.11 1.49
CA ARG A 61 -0.02 5.87 1.57
C ARG A 61 -0.23 6.77 0.35
N ARG A 62 0.81 7.44 -0.13
CA ARG A 62 0.77 8.25 -1.35
C ARG A 62 0.36 7.44 -2.59
N ILE A 63 0.91 6.23 -2.75
CA ILE A 63 0.48 5.30 -3.81
C ILE A 63 -1.01 4.99 -3.69
N ARG A 64 -1.47 4.62 -2.49
CA ARG A 64 -2.89 4.33 -2.24
C ARG A 64 -3.78 5.53 -2.58
N ASP A 65 -3.39 6.73 -2.17
CA ASP A 65 -4.16 7.96 -2.36
C ASP A 65 -4.21 8.34 -3.86
N ALA A 66 -3.12 8.16 -4.62
CA ALA A 66 -3.10 8.35 -6.07
C ALA A 66 -4.04 7.37 -6.81
N LEU A 67 -4.06 6.10 -6.39
CA LEU A 67 -4.99 5.11 -6.96
C LEU A 67 -6.45 5.38 -6.55
N ALA A 68 -6.67 5.91 -5.34
CA ALA A 68 -7.99 6.34 -4.90
C ALA A 68 -8.50 7.53 -5.72
N LEU A 69 -7.62 8.49 -6.04
CA LEU A 69 -7.94 9.61 -6.93
C LEU A 69 -8.38 9.11 -8.32
N LEU A 70 -7.63 8.17 -8.91
CA LEU A 70 -8.03 7.55 -10.18
C LEU A 70 -9.45 6.97 -10.06
N ARG A 71 -9.70 6.09 -9.08
CA ARG A 71 -11.03 5.45 -8.90
C ARG A 71 -12.17 6.43 -8.65
N SER A 72 -11.90 7.63 -8.14
CA SER A 72 -12.93 8.61 -7.87
C SER A 72 -13.48 9.29 -9.13
N ASP A 73 -12.80 9.17 -10.28
CA ASP A 73 -13.28 9.73 -11.55
C ASP A 73 -14.43 8.88 -12.14
N PRO A 74 -15.68 9.40 -12.17
CA PRO A 74 -16.84 8.66 -12.67
C PRO A 74 -16.73 8.30 -14.16
N LYS A 75 -15.89 9.02 -14.92
CA LYS A 75 -15.68 8.75 -16.36
C LYS A 75 -14.87 7.47 -16.57
N LEU A 76 -14.13 7.00 -15.56
CA LEU A 76 -13.41 5.74 -15.64
C LEU A 76 -14.33 4.51 -15.63
N ASP A 77 -15.62 4.65 -15.34
CA ASP A 77 -16.55 3.49 -15.32
C ASP A 77 -17.25 3.24 -16.66
N TYR A 78 -17.22 4.21 -17.59
CA TYR A 78 -18.00 4.16 -18.84
C TYR A 78 -17.18 4.24 -20.13
N ASP A 79 -15.89 4.59 -20.03
CA ASP A 79 -14.96 4.66 -21.17
C ASP A 79 -13.94 3.52 -21.10
N GLY A 80 -13.99 2.61 -22.07
CA GLY A 80 -13.13 1.43 -22.12
C GLY A 80 -11.63 1.75 -22.14
N ALA A 81 -11.20 2.84 -22.79
CA ALA A 81 -9.79 3.23 -22.81
C ALA A 81 -9.32 3.74 -21.44
N ARG A 82 -10.20 4.45 -20.74
CA ARG A 82 -10.00 4.90 -19.36
C ARG A 82 -9.91 3.73 -18.38
N ILE A 83 -10.78 2.73 -18.53
CA ILE A 83 -10.74 1.49 -17.73
C ILE A 83 -9.39 0.79 -17.91
N ASP A 84 -8.95 0.59 -19.15
CA ASP A 84 -7.66 -0.06 -19.44
C ASP A 84 -6.49 0.71 -18.82
N ALA A 85 -6.44 2.03 -19.02
CA ALA A 85 -5.40 2.89 -18.42
C ALA A 85 -5.36 2.76 -16.89
N ARG A 86 -6.53 2.77 -16.22
CA ARG A 86 -6.62 2.58 -14.77
C ARG A 86 -6.06 1.23 -14.35
N VAL A 87 -6.49 0.14 -14.98
CA VAL A 87 -6.06 -1.23 -14.63
C VAL A 87 -4.54 -1.36 -14.78
N ARG A 88 -3.99 -0.82 -15.86
CA ARG A 88 -2.54 -0.83 -16.11
C ARG A 88 -1.77 -0.03 -15.07
N LEU A 89 -2.30 1.10 -14.61
CA LEU A 89 -1.71 1.88 -13.52
C LEU A 89 -1.80 1.18 -12.17
N GLU A 90 -2.91 0.49 -11.87
CA GLU A 90 -3.02 -0.31 -10.64
C GLU A 90 -1.99 -1.45 -10.60
N ILE A 91 -1.74 -2.10 -11.74
CA ILE A 91 -0.69 -3.11 -11.87
C ILE A 91 0.69 -2.49 -11.64
N ALA A 92 1.02 -1.40 -12.33
CA ALA A 92 2.31 -0.72 -12.19
C ALA A 92 2.55 -0.19 -10.76
N ALA A 93 1.51 0.37 -10.13
CA ALA A 93 1.56 0.85 -8.75
C ALA A 93 1.75 -0.31 -7.75
N THR A 94 1.15 -1.47 -8.01
CA THR A 94 1.38 -2.69 -7.20
C THR A 94 2.83 -3.13 -7.27
N GLU A 95 3.43 -3.10 -8.47
CA GLU A 95 4.84 -3.44 -8.65
C GLU A 95 5.76 -2.43 -7.94
N LEU A 96 5.45 -1.14 -8.03
CA LEU A 96 6.16 -0.09 -7.30
C LEU A 96 6.09 -0.30 -5.77
N ASP A 97 4.91 -0.63 -5.24
CA ASP A 97 4.72 -0.91 -3.81
C ASP A 97 5.49 -2.15 -3.36
N ASP A 98 5.48 -3.23 -4.14
CA ASP A 98 6.26 -4.44 -3.85
C ASP A 98 7.78 -4.16 -3.78
N ARG A 99 8.28 -3.25 -4.63
CA ARG A 99 9.68 -2.80 -4.55
C ARG A 99 9.95 -1.93 -3.34
N LEU A 100 9.04 -1.04 -2.99
CA LEU A 100 9.14 -0.23 -1.78
C LEU A 100 9.20 -1.12 -0.52
N ILE A 101 8.35 -2.15 -0.46
CA ILE A 101 8.36 -3.15 0.61
C ILE A 101 9.69 -3.92 0.64
N THR A 102 10.26 -4.23 -0.52
CA THR A 102 11.58 -4.86 -0.63
C THR A 102 12.70 -3.94 -0.17
N ALA A 103 12.64 -2.65 -0.51
CA ALA A 103 13.58 -1.62 -0.07
C ALA A 103 13.56 -1.44 1.45
N ALA A 104 12.37 -1.45 2.07
CA ALA A 104 12.23 -1.37 3.52
C ALA A 104 12.90 -2.55 4.26
N ARG A 105 13.01 -3.71 3.60
CA ARG A 105 13.69 -4.91 4.13
C ARG A 105 15.18 -4.96 3.80
N SER A 106 15.66 -4.04 2.95
CA SER A 106 17.06 -3.99 2.53
C SER A 106 17.97 -3.45 3.64
N PRO A 107 19.29 -3.76 3.57
CA PRO A 107 20.28 -3.19 4.49
C PRO A 107 20.26 -1.65 4.47
N GLN A 108 20.54 -1.03 5.62
CA GLN A 108 20.43 0.43 5.80
C GLN A 108 21.22 1.23 4.75
N ARG A 109 22.38 0.72 4.31
CA ARG A 109 23.23 1.35 3.28
C ARG A 109 22.54 1.48 1.92
N LEU A 110 21.68 0.52 1.56
CA LEU A 110 20.97 0.50 0.27
C LEU A 110 19.58 1.12 0.38
N ARG A 111 18.99 1.13 1.57
CA ARG A 111 17.61 1.60 1.78
C ARG A 111 17.40 3.05 1.34
N GLY A 112 18.30 3.96 1.71
CA GLY A 112 18.18 5.39 1.37
C GLY A 112 18.02 5.64 -0.14
N PRO A 113 18.98 5.19 -0.99
CA PRO A 113 18.87 5.31 -2.44
C PRO A 113 17.61 4.65 -3.03
N LEU A 114 17.24 3.45 -2.53
CA LEU A 114 16.06 2.74 -3.01
C LEU A 114 14.76 3.48 -2.70
N VAL A 115 14.65 4.07 -1.50
CA VAL A 115 13.49 4.87 -1.08
C VAL A 115 13.41 6.19 -1.84
N ALA A 116 14.55 6.83 -2.12
CA ALA A 116 14.60 8.05 -2.94
C ALA A 116 14.18 7.78 -4.40
N HIS A 117 14.60 6.65 -4.98
CA HIS A 117 14.13 6.23 -6.30
C HIS A 117 12.62 5.98 -6.30
N ALA A 118 12.11 5.27 -5.28
CA ALA A 118 10.68 5.04 -5.14
C ALA A 118 9.89 6.35 -4.99
N ASP A 119 10.40 7.34 -4.25
CA ASP A 119 9.78 8.66 -4.12
C ASP A 119 9.59 9.37 -5.47
N THR A 120 10.59 9.26 -6.36
CA THR A 120 10.50 9.80 -7.72
C THR A 120 9.41 9.09 -8.52
N SER A 121 9.38 7.75 -8.50
CA SER A 121 8.34 6.96 -9.18
C SER A 121 6.93 7.20 -8.63
N VAL A 122 6.79 7.41 -7.32
CA VAL A 122 5.50 7.78 -6.70
C VAL A 122 5.04 9.15 -7.18
N THR A 123 5.97 10.11 -7.30
CA THR A 123 5.67 11.45 -7.82
C THR A 123 5.20 11.37 -9.29
N GLU A 124 5.82 10.52 -10.11
CA GLU A 124 5.34 10.27 -11.48
C GLU A 124 3.93 9.67 -11.52
N LEU A 125 3.62 8.71 -10.65
CA LEU A 125 2.28 8.13 -10.51
C LEU A 125 1.24 9.18 -10.12
N GLU A 126 1.53 10.01 -9.12
CA GLU A 126 0.62 11.07 -8.65
C GLU A 126 0.32 12.09 -9.74
N ASN A 127 1.35 12.50 -10.49
CA ASN A 127 1.19 13.42 -11.62
C ASN A 127 0.30 12.81 -12.71
N LEU A 128 0.54 11.54 -13.08
CA LEU A 128 -0.26 10.87 -14.10
C LEU A 128 -1.71 10.63 -13.63
N ALA A 129 -1.90 10.26 -12.36
CA ALA A 129 -3.23 10.12 -11.77
C ALA A 129 -4.01 11.45 -11.81
N SER A 130 -3.32 12.56 -11.51
CA SER A 130 -3.88 13.90 -11.56
C SER A 130 -4.23 14.34 -12.98
N GLU A 131 -3.38 14.05 -13.97
CA GLU A 131 -3.66 14.33 -15.39
C GLU A 131 -4.92 13.57 -15.87
N ILE A 132 -5.00 12.27 -15.60
CA ILE A 132 -6.13 11.43 -16.03
C ILE A 132 -7.44 11.88 -15.38
N SER A 133 -7.41 12.10 -14.05
CA SER A 133 -8.57 12.57 -13.28
C SER A 133 -8.97 14.01 -13.67
N GLY A 134 -8.00 14.85 -14.01
CA GLY A 134 -8.20 16.21 -14.53
C GLY A 134 -8.80 16.26 -15.94
N GLY A 135 -9.02 15.12 -16.59
CA GLY A 135 -9.65 15.03 -17.90
C GLY A 135 -8.69 15.21 -19.08
N ALA A 136 -7.38 15.05 -18.86
CA ALA A 136 -6.42 15.04 -19.95
C ALA A 136 -6.77 13.97 -21.01
N GLU A 137 -6.41 14.25 -22.26
CA GLU A 137 -6.55 13.28 -23.34
C GLU A 137 -5.60 12.10 -23.11
N LEU A 138 -6.16 10.89 -23.15
CA LEU A 138 -5.40 9.66 -22.88
C LEU A 138 -4.56 9.30 -24.10
N ARG A 139 -3.26 9.60 -23.99
CA ARG A 139 -2.26 9.15 -24.96
C ARG A 139 -1.59 7.89 -24.43
N ASN A 140 -2.04 6.72 -24.90
CA ASN A 140 -1.53 5.42 -24.44
C ASN A 140 0.00 5.34 -24.45
N ALA A 141 0.66 5.83 -25.51
CA ALA A 141 2.12 5.84 -25.57
C ALA A 141 2.80 6.65 -24.44
N GLN A 142 2.17 7.73 -23.97
CA GLN A 142 2.67 8.53 -22.85
C GLN A 142 2.51 7.78 -21.52
N ILE A 143 1.36 7.14 -21.32
CA ILE A 143 1.08 6.27 -20.15
C ILE A 143 2.11 5.14 -20.11
N ASP A 144 2.37 4.49 -21.24
CA ASP A 144 3.35 3.41 -21.36
C ASP A 144 4.76 3.87 -21.00
N ALA A 145 5.13 5.07 -21.43
CA ALA A 145 6.44 5.65 -21.12
C ALA A 145 6.58 5.97 -19.63
N VAL A 146 5.54 6.53 -19.00
CA VAL A 146 5.51 6.80 -17.55
C VAL A 146 5.56 5.49 -16.76
N ILE A 147 4.70 4.53 -17.09
CA ILE A 147 4.69 3.20 -16.45
C ILE A 147 6.09 2.59 -16.53
N ARG A 148 6.73 2.61 -17.70
CA ARG A 148 8.07 2.04 -17.88
C ARG A 148 9.11 2.71 -16.98
N ARG A 149 9.05 4.04 -16.80
CA ARG A 149 9.97 4.77 -15.92
C ARG A 149 9.74 4.41 -14.45
N MET A 150 8.48 4.42 -14.00
CA MET A 150 8.11 3.99 -12.65
C MET A 150 8.52 2.55 -12.36
N THR A 151 8.38 1.67 -13.36
CA THR A 151 8.74 0.26 -13.25
C THR A 151 10.20 -0.01 -13.63
N SER A 152 11.04 1.00 -13.82
CA SER A 152 12.47 0.76 -14.06
C SER A 152 13.19 0.47 -12.73
N PRO A 153 14.11 -0.52 -12.69
CA PRO A 153 14.89 -0.79 -11.50
C PRO A 153 15.81 0.41 -11.17
N PRO A 154 16.08 0.66 -9.88
CA PRO A 154 17.01 1.72 -9.48
C PRO A 154 18.41 1.40 -10.00
N GLN A 155 19.06 2.40 -10.60
CA GLN A 155 20.48 2.33 -10.92
C GLN A 155 21.25 2.62 -9.63
N LEU A 156 21.90 1.59 -9.09
CA LEU A 156 22.78 1.72 -7.94
C LEU A 156 24.19 1.87 -8.48
N ASP A 157 24.70 3.10 -8.49
CA ASP A 157 26.12 3.35 -8.74
C ASP A 157 26.91 2.67 -7.60
N GLY A 158 27.75 1.70 -7.98
CA GLY A 158 28.50 0.83 -7.05
C GLY A 158 29.70 1.49 -6.40
#